data_AF-A0A149UT66-F1
#
_entry.id   AF-A0A149UT66-F1
#
_cell.length_a   1.000
_cell.length_b   1.000
_cell.length_c   1.000
_cell.angle_alpha   90.00
_cell.angle_beta   90.00
_cell.angle_gamma   90.00
#
_symmetry.space_group_name_H-M   'P 1'
#
loop_
_entity.id
_entity.type
_entity.pdbx_description
1 polymer ?
#
loop_
_entity_poly.entity_id
_entity_poly.type
_entity_poly.pdbx_seq_one_letter_code
_entity_poly.pdbx_strand_id
1 'polypeptide(L)'
;MTLKPRKRADASGITAVALQQSHNAALNESPSAQRASDALSTARMVNPRLPPAELEPEDKAVNHNMRVRKSTLRALGKAAEAHGMSVKQFIMTAVAEKGVQVAGHDLENGKITPWKDR
;
A
#
# COMPACT_ATOMS: atom_id res chain seq x y z
N MET A 1 -19.68 -42.28 31.04
CA MET A 1 -19.55 -42.90 29.71
C MET A 1 -19.31 -41.79 28.70
N THR A 2 -18.09 -41.64 28.21
CA THR A 2 -17.71 -40.61 27.22
C THR A 2 -17.76 -41.20 25.82
N LEU A 3 -18.70 -40.72 25.00
CA LEU A 3 -18.85 -41.13 23.60
C LEU A 3 -17.63 -40.65 22.80
N LYS A 4 -16.85 -41.58 22.24
CA LYS A 4 -15.73 -41.26 21.34
C LYS A 4 -16.27 -40.57 20.08
N PRO A 5 -15.74 -39.39 19.69
CA PRO A 5 -16.10 -38.77 18.43
C PRO A 5 -15.60 -39.63 17.26
N ARG A 6 -16.52 -40.22 16.49
CA ARG A 6 -16.23 -40.88 15.21
C ARG A 6 -15.95 -39.81 14.15
N LYS A 7 -14.76 -39.22 14.20
CA LYS A 7 -14.29 -38.38 13.09
C LYS A 7 -14.00 -39.31 11.91
N ARG A 8 -14.76 -39.18 10.81
CA ARG A 8 -14.46 -39.93 9.59
C ARG A 8 -13.08 -39.52 9.09
N ALA A 9 -12.29 -40.49 8.60
CA ALA A 9 -10.91 -40.28 8.21
C ALA A 9 -10.75 -39.28 7.04
N ASP A 10 -11.80 -39.11 6.24
CA ASP A 10 -11.90 -38.22 5.07
C ASP A 10 -12.32 -36.78 5.42
N ALA A 11 -12.89 -36.54 6.61
CA ALA A 11 -13.47 -35.26 6.98
C ALA A 11 -12.45 -34.10 6.95
N SER A 12 -11.19 -34.38 7.29
CA SER A 12 -10.12 -33.38 7.23
C SER A 12 -9.76 -33.00 5.79
N GLY A 13 -9.82 -33.96 4.85
CA GLY A 13 -9.56 -33.72 3.43
C GLY A 13 -10.66 -32.92 2.75
N ILE A 14 -11.93 -33.23 3.07
CA ILE A 14 -13.09 -32.49 2.54
C ILE A 14 -13.06 -31.04 3.00
N THR A 15 -12.75 -30.80 4.28
CA THR A 15 -12.65 -29.44 4.84
C THR A 15 -11.49 -28.67 4.19
N ALA A 16 -10.34 -29.31 3.94
CA ALA A 16 -9.20 -28.66 3.31
C ALA A 16 -9.48 -28.24 1.86
N VAL A 17 -10.16 -29.08 1.08
CA VAL A 17 -10.55 -28.77 -0.31
C VAL A 17 -11.58 -27.64 -0.34
N ALA A 18 -12.59 -27.68 0.53
CA ALA A 18 -13.60 -26.63 0.62
C ALA A 18 -12.98 -25.27 0.99
N LEU A 19 -12.04 -25.23 1.95
CA LEU A 19 -11.37 -23.99 2.35
C LEU A 19 -10.44 -23.45 1.25
N GLN A 20 -9.79 -24.30 0.46
CA GLN A 20 -8.98 -23.88 -0.69
C GLN A 20 -9.83 -23.31 -1.85
N GLN A 21 -11.01 -23.87 -2.10
CA GLN A 21 -11.91 -23.36 -3.14
C GLN A 21 -12.41 -21.94 -2.83
N SER A 22 -12.79 -21.68 -1.58
CA SER A 22 -13.24 -20.35 -1.14
C SER A 22 -12.14 -19.29 -1.25
N HIS A 23 -10.89 -19.66 -0.97
CA HIS A 23 -9.76 -18.75 -1.02
C HIS A 23 -9.37 -18.35 -2.46
N ASN A 24 -9.57 -19.24 -3.43
CA ASN A 24 -9.29 -18.94 -4.84
C ASN A 24 -10.42 -18.14 -5.52
N ALA A 25 -11.67 -18.26 -5.06
CA ALA A 25 -12.80 -17.50 -5.61
C ALA A 25 -12.77 -16.01 -5.23
N ALA A 26 -12.21 -15.66 -4.07
CA ALA A 26 -12.22 -14.29 -3.56
C ALA A 26 -11.09 -13.39 -4.10
N LEU A 27 -10.05 -13.96 -4.73
CA LEU A 27 -8.83 -13.21 -5.09
C LEU A 27 -8.76 -12.75 -6.56
N ASN A 28 -9.76 -13.06 -7.40
CA ASN A 28 -9.61 -12.90 -8.86
C ASN A 28 -10.81 -12.34 -9.62
N GLU A 29 -11.80 -11.74 -8.98
CA GLU A 29 -12.84 -11.01 -9.72
C GLU A 29 -12.56 -9.50 -9.72
N SER A 30 -11.43 -9.13 -10.32
CA SER A 30 -11.43 -7.85 -11.03
C SER A 30 -12.44 -8.02 -12.17
N PRO A 31 -13.48 -7.17 -12.28
CA PRO A 31 -14.45 -7.29 -13.36
C PRO A 31 -13.69 -7.31 -14.67
N SER A 32 -13.99 -8.28 -15.54
CA SER A 32 -13.33 -8.39 -16.84
C SER A 32 -13.38 -7.03 -17.54
N ALA A 33 -12.34 -6.70 -18.31
CA ALA A 33 -12.29 -5.44 -19.07
C ALA A 33 -13.57 -5.22 -19.90
N GLN A 34 -14.17 -6.31 -20.38
CA GLN A 34 -15.46 -6.33 -21.07
C GLN A 34 -16.63 -5.90 -20.17
N ARG A 35 -16.75 -6.45 -18.95
CA ARG A 35 -17.80 -6.06 -18.00
C ARG A 35 -17.67 -4.57 -17.61
N ALA A 36 -16.45 -4.07 -17.47
CA ALA A 36 -16.19 -2.66 -17.19
C ALA A 36 -16.58 -1.74 -18.37
N SER A 37 -16.25 -2.14 -19.61
CA SER A 37 -16.65 -1.38 -20.81
C SER A 37 -18.16 -1.36 -21.01
N ASP A 38 -18.85 -2.48 -20.75
CA ASP A 38 -20.30 -2.60 -20.91
C ASP A 38 -21.07 -1.80 -19.85
N ALA A 39 -20.54 -1.72 -18.62
CA ALA A 39 -21.08 -0.86 -17.57
C ALA A 39 -20.95 0.64 -17.94
N LEU A 40 -19.81 1.04 -18.49
CA LEU A 40 -19.57 2.41 -18.94
C LEU A 40 -20.46 2.79 -20.13
N SER A 41 -20.67 1.90 -21.10
CA SER A 41 -21.56 2.15 -22.24
C SER A 41 -23.01 2.28 -21.79
N THR A 42 -23.46 1.40 -20.89
CA THR A 42 -24.80 1.45 -20.30
C THR A 42 -25.02 2.73 -19.51
N ALA A 43 -24.07 3.13 -18.66
CA ALA A 43 -24.14 4.38 -17.90
C ALA A 43 -24.23 5.62 -18.81
N ARG A 44 -23.45 5.64 -19.91
CA ARG A 44 -23.50 6.72 -20.92
C ARG A 44 -24.83 6.78 -21.67
N MET A 45 -25.47 5.63 -21.92
CA MET A 45 -26.80 5.59 -22.56
C MET A 45 -27.91 6.07 -21.62
N VAL A 46 -27.84 5.73 -20.33
CA VAL A 46 -28.89 6.07 -19.36
C VAL A 46 -28.86 7.56 -18.99
N ASN A 47 -27.69 8.20 -18.95
CA ASN A 47 -27.61 9.65 -18.73
C ASN A 47 -26.35 10.28 -19.36
N PRO A 48 -26.41 10.72 -20.63
CA PRO A 48 -25.25 11.22 -21.38
C PRO A 48 -24.75 12.61 -20.91
N ARG A 49 -25.43 13.25 -19.96
CA ARG A 49 -25.07 14.59 -19.43
C ARG A 49 -24.39 14.53 -18.06
N LEU A 50 -24.21 13.35 -17.47
CA LEU A 50 -23.48 13.23 -16.22
C LEU A 50 -22.00 13.56 -16.46
N PRO A 51 -21.40 14.51 -15.72
CA PRO A 51 -19.96 14.74 -15.79
C PRO A 51 -19.21 13.45 -15.43
N PRO A 52 -17.99 13.25 -15.95
CA PRO A 52 -17.14 12.12 -15.55
C PRO A 52 -17.06 12.05 -14.02
N ALA A 53 -17.12 10.84 -13.47
CA ALA A 53 -16.96 10.66 -12.03
C ALA A 53 -15.58 11.21 -11.62
N GLU A 54 -15.59 12.23 -10.77
CA GLU A 54 -14.38 12.77 -10.16
C GLU A 54 -13.93 11.77 -9.08
N LEU A 55 -12.95 10.95 -9.45
CA LEU A 55 -12.26 10.11 -8.48
C LEU A 55 -11.22 11.00 -7.78
N GLU A 56 -11.35 11.17 -6.46
CA GLU A 56 -10.25 11.74 -5.70
C GLU A 56 -9.04 10.79 -5.79
N PRO A 57 -7.87 11.27 -6.24
CA PRO A 57 -6.69 10.45 -6.30
C PRO A 57 -6.35 9.92 -4.91
N GLU A 58 -6.15 8.61 -4.80
CA GLU A 58 -5.69 8.01 -3.55
C GLU A 58 -4.31 8.59 -3.17
N ASP A 59 -4.17 9.03 -1.92
CA ASP A 59 -2.88 9.47 -1.38
C ASP A 59 -1.95 8.27 -1.27
N LYS A 60 -0.98 8.20 -2.19
CA LYS A 60 -0.04 7.09 -2.34
C LYS A 60 1.38 7.60 -2.27
N ALA A 61 2.22 6.85 -1.56
CA ALA A 61 3.65 7.10 -1.54
C ALA A 61 4.23 6.93 -2.96
N VAL A 62 4.92 7.97 -3.43
CA VAL A 62 5.62 7.99 -4.72
C VAL A 62 7.11 8.29 -4.51
N ASN A 63 7.95 7.75 -5.39
CA ASN A 63 9.39 7.98 -5.32
C ASN A 63 9.75 9.36 -5.86
N HIS A 64 10.49 10.14 -5.07
CA HIS A 64 11.09 11.39 -5.52
C HIS A 64 12.60 11.22 -5.73
N ASN A 65 13.06 11.31 -6.98
CA ASN A 65 14.46 11.17 -7.34
C ASN A 65 15.16 12.53 -7.39
N MET A 66 16.21 12.70 -6.58
CA MET A 66 17.01 13.92 -6.53
C MET A 66 18.50 13.61 -6.75
N ARG A 67 19.19 14.43 -7.54
CA ARG A 67 20.65 14.35 -7.72
C ARG A 67 21.34 15.29 -6.75
N VAL A 68 22.22 14.73 -5.91
CA VAL A 68 23.05 15.50 -4.97
C VAL A 68 24.50 15.04 -5.05
N ARG A 69 25.44 15.90 -4.62
CA ARG A 69 26.86 15.52 -4.48
C ARG A 69 27.02 14.54 -3.32
N LYS A 70 28.04 13.67 -3.40
CA LYS A 70 28.36 12.68 -2.36
C LYS A 70 28.64 13.33 -0.98
N SER A 71 29.26 14.50 -0.99
CA SER A 71 29.50 15.30 0.23
C SER A 71 28.20 15.70 0.92
N THR A 72 27.21 16.17 0.16
CA THR A 72 25.88 16.54 0.66
C THR A 72 25.16 15.32 1.23
N LEU A 73 25.14 14.20 0.50
CA LEU A 73 24.47 12.99 0.97
C LEU A 73 25.08 12.46 2.27
N ARG A 74 26.41 12.51 2.41
CA ARG A 74 27.10 12.15 3.66
C ARG A 74 26.76 13.09 4.82
N ALA A 75 26.64 14.40 4.55
CA ALA A 75 26.26 15.38 5.57
C ALA A 75 24.83 15.14 6.07
N LEU A 76 23.89 14.89 5.15
CA LEU A 76 22.51 14.53 5.48
C LEU A 76 22.42 13.24 6.29
N GLY A 77 23.18 12.21 5.91
CA GLY A 77 23.24 10.94 6.64
C GLY A 77 23.68 11.13 8.10
N LYS A 78 24.75 11.90 8.32
CA LYS A 78 25.24 12.20 9.68
C LYS A 78 24.25 13.03 10.50
N ALA A 79 23.62 14.03 9.89
CA ALA A 79 22.64 14.85 10.58
C ALA A 79 21.43 14.02 10.99
N ALA A 80 20.89 13.20 10.08
CA ALA A 80 19.77 12.31 10.37
C ALA A 80 20.11 11.31 11.49
N GLU A 81 21.32 10.72 11.47
CA GLU A 81 21.81 9.83 12.53
C GLU A 81 21.87 10.51 13.90
N ALA A 82 22.33 11.77 13.97
CA ALA A 82 22.39 12.55 15.21
C ALA A 82 21.00 12.80 15.83
N HIS A 83 19.95 12.86 15.00
CA HIS A 83 18.57 13.00 15.44
C HIS A 83 17.83 11.66 15.61
N GLY A 84 18.50 10.52 15.39
CA GLY A 84 17.86 9.21 15.44
C GLY A 84 16.75 9.07 14.38
N MET A 85 16.97 9.63 13.20
CA MET A 85 16.02 9.66 12.08
C MET A 85 16.64 9.07 10.82
N SER A 86 15.79 8.67 9.88
CA SER A 86 16.21 8.41 8.50
C SER A 86 16.47 9.73 7.75
N VAL A 87 17.28 9.66 6.69
CA VAL A 87 17.51 10.82 5.81
C VAL A 87 16.20 11.37 5.22
N LYS A 88 15.23 10.49 4.92
CA LYS A 88 13.91 10.90 4.42
C LYS A 88 13.22 11.79 5.45
N GLN A 89 13.05 11.31 6.69
CA GLN A 89 12.40 12.10 7.75
C GLN A 89 13.16 13.38 8.04
N PHE A 90 14.49 13.34 8.12
CA PHE A 90 15.28 14.54 8.37
C PHE A 90 15.00 15.63 7.31
N ILE A 91 14.92 15.24 6.03
CA ILE A 91 14.55 16.16 4.95
C ILE A 91 13.09 16.61 5.08
N MET A 92 12.15 15.70 5.33
CA MET A 92 10.72 16.01 5.40
C MET A 92 10.36 16.90 6.60
N THR A 93 11.00 16.69 7.75
CA THR A 93 10.91 17.58 8.91
C THR A 93 11.42 18.97 8.59
N ALA A 94 12.60 19.08 7.95
CA ALA A 94 13.13 20.38 7.54
C ALA A 94 12.23 21.10 6.52
N VAL A 95 11.56 20.36 5.64
CA VAL A 95 10.58 20.90 4.70
C VAL A 95 9.32 21.39 5.44
N ALA A 96 8.82 20.64 6.41
CA ALA A 96 7.70 21.04 7.26
C ALA A 96 8.01 22.30 8.09
N GLU A 97 9.23 22.41 8.61
CA GLU A 97 9.71 23.61 9.33
C GLU A 97 9.73 24.87 8.46
N LYS A 98 9.79 24.72 7.12
CA LYS A 98 9.65 25.84 6.17
C LYS A 98 8.19 26.18 5.85
N GLY A 99 7.22 25.55 6.52
CA GLY A 99 5.79 25.79 6.35
C GLY A 99 5.17 25.02 5.19
N VAL A 100 5.87 24.06 4.61
CA VAL A 100 5.31 23.18 3.58
C VAL A 100 4.50 22.09 4.26
N GLN A 101 3.27 21.86 3.80
CA GLN A 101 2.44 20.77 4.30
C GLN A 101 3.04 19.42 3.86
N VAL A 102 3.35 18.59 4.85
CA VAL A 102 3.92 17.24 4.65
C VAL A 102 2.95 16.23 5.26
N ALA A 103 2.76 15.10 4.59
CA ALA A 103 1.92 14.02 5.10
C ALA A 103 2.50 13.45 6.42
N GLY A 104 1.64 13.14 7.39
CA GLY A 104 2.08 12.66 8.71
C GLY A 104 2.95 11.41 8.63
N HIS A 105 2.61 10.48 7.74
CA HIS A 105 3.37 9.24 7.51
C HIS A 105 4.82 9.48 7.03
N ASP A 106 5.12 10.64 6.44
CA ASP A 106 6.49 10.98 6.03
C ASP A 106 7.35 11.53 7.18
N LEU A 107 6.72 11.86 8.30
CA LEU A 107 7.36 12.35 9.53
C LEU A 107 7.54 11.23 10.59
N GLU A 108 6.81 10.13 10.46
CA GLU A 108 6.84 9.00 11.42
C GLU A 108 8.14 8.18 11.34
N ASN A 109 8.69 7.79 12.49
CA ASN A 109 9.92 7.00 12.59
C ASN A 109 9.73 5.52 12.19
N GLY A 110 10.17 5.14 10.99
CA GLY A 110 10.34 3.74 10.56
C GLY A 110 11.66 3.08 11.00
N LYS A 111 11.96 1.89 10.47
CA LYS A 111 13.20 1.14 10.75
C LYS A 111 14.42 1.89 10.19
N ILE A 112 15.35 2.27 11.07
CA ILE A 112 16.53 3.07 10.72
C ILE A 112 17.68 2.15 10.32
N THR A 113 18.13 2.24 9.06
CA THR A 113 19.41 1.65 8.63
C THR A 113 20.50 2.71 8.72
N PRO A 114 21.57 2.49 9.52
CA PRO A 114 22.69 3.42 9.66
C PRO A 114 23.32 3.77 8.31
N TRP A 115 23.81 5.00 8.17
CA TRP A 115 24.41 5.47 6.91
C TRP A 115 25.61 4.64 6.46
N LYS A 116 26.39 4.10 7.41
CA LYS A 116 27.57 3.28 7.10
C LYS A 116 27.23 1.93 6.45
N ASP A 117 25.98 1.48 6.60
CA ASP A 117 25.52 0.16 6.17
C ASP A 117 24.67 0.23 4.88
N ARG A 118 24.74 1.34 4.14
CA ARG A 118 23.98 1.61 2.90
C ARG A 118 24.84 1.58 1.65
#